data_AF-A0A3D2JF98-F1
#
_entry.id   AF-A0A3D2JF98-F1
#
_cell.length_a   1.000
_cell.length_b   1.000
_cell.length_c   1.000
_cell.angle_alpha   90.00
_cell.angle_beta   90.00
_cell.angle_gamma   90.00
#
_symmetry.space_group_name_H-M   'P 1'
#
loop_
_entity.id
_entity.type
_entity.pdbx_description
1 polymer ?
#
loop_
_entity_poly.entity_id
_entity_poly.type
_entity_poly.pdbx_seq_one_letter_code
_entity_poly.pdbx_strand_id
1 'polypeptide(L)' 'MTQPIIQVDAFTNKPFVGNPAAVCILNEPRDDVWMQHVAQEMNL' A
#
# COMPACT_ATOMS: atom_id res chain seq x y z
N MET A 1 5.28 3.17 16.83
CA MET A 1 3.94 3.56 16.33
C MET A 1 3.58 2.64 15.17
N THR A 2 2.34 2.22 15.05
CA THR A 2 1.88 1.31 13.98
C THR A 2 1.34 2.12 12.81
N GLN A 3 1.77 1.82 11.58
CA GLN A 3 1.26 2.44 10.35
C GLN A 3 0.18 1.53 9.75
N PRO A 4 -1.09 1.96 9.64
CA PRO A 4 -2.13 1.17 8.97
C PRO A 4 -1.85 1.10 7.46
N ILE A 5 -1.83 -0.13 6.94
CA ILE A 5 -1.70 -0.46 5.52
C ILE A 5 -2.79 -1.47 5.18
N ILE A 6 -3.54 -1.19 4.12
CA ILE A 6 -4.59 -2.08 3.61
C ILE A 6 -4.17 -2.55 2.23
N GLN A 7 -4.19 -3.86 2.00
CA GLN A 7 -4.00 -4.42 0.67
C GLN A 7 -5.36 -4.56 -0.02
N VAL A 8 -5.44 -4.09 -1.26
CA VAL A 8 -6.62 -4.19 -2.12
C VAL A 8 -6.24 -4.84 -3.44
N ASP A 9 -7.20 -5.54 -4.04
CA ASP A 9 -7.11 -6.05 -5.40
C ASP A 9 -7.87 -5.08 -6.32
N ALA A 10 -7.14 -4.24 -7.05
CA ALA A 10 -7.73 -3.26 -7.96
C ALA A 10 -8.30 -3.92 -9.22
N PHE A 11 -9.32 -3.27 -9.81
CA PHE A 11 -10.00 -3.70 -11.04
C PHE A 11 -10.75 -5.05 -10.94
N THR A 12 -11.12 -5.46 -9.72
CA THR A 12 -11.89 -6.68 -9.47
C THR A 12 -12.88 -6.49 -8.31
N ASN A 13 -13.86 -7.38 -8.21
CA ASN A 13 -14.74 -7.54 -7.05
C ASN A 13 -14.57 -8.91 -6.34
N LYS A 14 -13.54 -9.68 -6.72
CA LYS A 14 -13.18 -10.98 -6.14
C LYS A 14 -11.75 -10.92 -5.60
N PRO A 15 -11.45 -11.56 -4.45
CA PRO A 15 -10.07 -11.67 -3.95
C PRO A 15 -9.15 -12.45 -4.89
N PHE A 16 -7.85 -12.14 -4.82
CA PHE A 16 -6.74 -12.84 -5.50
C PHE A 16 -6.73 -12.76 -7.03
N VAL A 17 -7.37 -11.74 -7.59
CA VAL A 17 -7.38 -11.46 -9.04
C VAL A 17 -7.26 -9.95 -9.26
N GLY A 18 -6.99 -9.50 -10.49
CA GLY A 18 -6.79 -8.06 -10.76
C GLY A 18 -5.37 -7.61 -10.46
N ASN A 19 -5.20 -6.39 -9.96
CA ASN A 19 -3.89 -5.81 -9.66
C ASN A 19 -3.74 -5.52 -8.16
N PRO A 20 -2.85 -6.20 -7.42
CA PRO A 20 -2.67 -5.94 -6.00
C PRO A 20 -2.07 -4.54 -5.78
N ALA A 21 -2.54 -3.85 -4.75
CA ALA A 21 -2.00 -2.56 -4.35
C ALA A 21 -2.03 -2.40 -2.83
N ALA A 22 -1.02 -1.75 -2.28
CA ALA A 22 -0.96 -1.36 -0.87
C ALA A 22 -1.42 0.09 -0.72
N VAL A 23 -2.32 0.35 0.22
CA VAL A 23 -2.82 1.68 0.55
C VAL A 23 -2.36 2.04 1.97
N CYS A 24 -1.45 3.02 2.07
CA CYS A 24 -0.99 3.56 3.35
C CYS A 24 -1.81 4.79 3.72
N ILE A 25 -2.55 4.74 4.84
CA ILE A 25 -3.35 5.90 5.30
C ILE A 25 -2.46 6.81 6.15
N LEU A 26 -2.19 8.01 5.66
CA LEU A 26 -1.32 8.99 6.31
C LEU A 26 -2.14 10.21 6.76
N ASN A 27 -1.93 10.68 7.98
CA ASN A 27 -2.54 11.94 8.46
C ASN A 27 -1.85 13.17 7.85
N GLU A 28 -0.59 13.03 7.45
CA GLU A 28 0.25 14.04 6.83
C GLU A 28 1.21 13.37 5.84
N PRO A 29 1.69 14.07 4.79
CA PRO A 29 2.66 13.52 3.86
C PRO A 29 3.93 13.01 4.56
N ARG A 30 4.42 11.86 4.11
CA ARG A 30 5.73 11.32 4.51
C ARG A 30 6.79 11.72 3.49
N ASP A 31 8.06 11.66 3.89
CA ASP A 31 9.17 11.90 2.99
C ASP A 31 9.27 10.83 1.90
N ASP A 32 9.83 11.20 0.76
CA ASP A 32 9.91 10.34 -0.42
C ASP A 32 10.73 9.06 -0.17
N VAL A 33 11.79 9.16 0.66
CA VAL A 33 12.65 8.01 0.98
C VAL A 33 11.89 6.98 1.80
N TRP A 34 11.11 7.43 2.79
CA TRP A 34 10.22 6.56 3.55
C TRP A 34 9.18 5.89 2.66
N MET A 35 8.53 6.67 1.76
CA MET A 35 7.54 6.12 0.83
C MET A 35 8.15 5.05 -0.08
N GLN A 36 9.37 5.28 -0.57
CA GLN A 36 10.10 4.31 -1.40
C GLN A 36 10.43 3.03 -0.63
N HIS A 37 10.88 3.13 0.63
CA HIS A 37 11.17 1.96 1.46
C HIS A 37 9.91 1.14 1.76
N VAL A 38 8.79 1.80 2.05
CA VAL A 38 7.52 1.10 2.27
C VAL A 38 7.07 0.39 0.99
N ALA A 39 7.16 1.05 -0.17
CA ALA A 39 6.84 0.41 -1.44
C ALA A 39 7.71 -0.82 -1.72
N GLN A 40 9.01 -0.75 -1.41
CA GLN A 40 9.93 -1.88 -1.53
C GLN A 40 9.57 -3.04 -0.59
N GLU A 41 9.21 -2.74 0.67
CA GLU A 41 8.81 -3.78 1.63
C GLU A 41 7.52 -4.49 1.19
N MET A 42 6.56 -3.76 0.61
CA MET A 42 5.31 -4.36 0.14
C MET A 42 5.48 -5.24 -1.11
N ASN A 43 6.43 -4.89 -1.99
CA ASN A 43 6.81 -5.67 -3.18
C ASN A 43 5.60 -6.15 -4.03
N LEU A 44 4.73 -5.20 -4.39
CA LEU A 44 3.51 -5.42 -5.19
C LEU A 44 3.67 -4.93 -6.63
#